data_AF-A0A822E9E8-F1
#
_entry.id   AF-A0A822E9E8-F1
#
_cell.length_a   1.000
_cell.length_b   1.000
_cell.length_c   1.000
_cell.angle_alpha   90.00
_cell.angle_beta   90.00
_cell.angle_gamma   90.00
#
_symmetry.space_group_name_H-M   'P 1'
#
loop_
_entity.id
_entity.type
_entity.pdbx_description
1 polymer ?
#
loop_
_entity_poly.entity_id
_entity_poly.type
_entity_poly.pdbx_seq_one_letter_code
_entity_poly.pdbx_strand_id
1 'polypeptide(L)'
;MKSEKKAENSHDPPRLIIQEARLKLSSDAAAVVPQCLASQRSVQRTQKDNDIPKEPTSFSEIVIPLKFQLTTSNQQFLLYDNDDNQNRLLIFASRDQLDLLNGCEIWHWDGTFAVAPKLFEQM
;
A
#
# COMPACT_ATOMS: atom_id res chain seq x y z
N MET A 1 13.56 3.25 -20.29
CA MET A 1 14.91 3.28 -19.66
C MET A 1 15.10 4.34 -18.57
N LYS A 2 14.89 5.66 -18.78
CA LYS A 2 15.06 6.66 -17.69
C LYS A 2 13.86 6.78 -16.74
N SER A 3 12.65 6.48 -17.19
CA SER A 3 11.42 6.49 -16.37
C SER A 3 11.34 5.30 -15.40
N GLU A 4 11.82 4.12 -15.81
CA GLU A 4 11.81 2.90 -14.98
C GLU A 4 12.71 3.05 -13.74
N LYS A 5 13.91 3.61 -13.89
CA LYS A 5 14.86 3.81 -12.78
C LYS A 5 14.37 4.80 -11.70
N LYS A 6 13.43 5.69 -12.02
CA LYS A 6 12.85 6.62 -11.03
C LYS A 6 11.59 6.04 -10.38
N ALA A 7 10.82 5.22 -11.10
CA ALA A 7 9.67 4.51 -10.56
C ALA A 7 10.06 3.50 -9.46
N GLU A 8 11.29 3.00 -9.50
CA GLU A 8 11.87 2.06 -8.52
C GLU A 8 12.06 2.66 -7.12
N ASN A 9 12.15 4.00 -6.99
CA ASN A 9 12.50 4.69 -5.73
C ASN A 9 11.57 5.86 -5.37
N SER A 10 10.41 6.00 -6.02
CA SER A 10 9.49 7.13 -5.81
C SER A 10 8.05 6.65 -5.60
N HIS A 11 7.42 7.13 -4.52
CA HIS A 11 5.99 7.00 -4.23
C HIS A 11 5.14 8.09 -4.90
N ASP A 12 5.73 8.91 -5.78
CA ASP A 12 4.99 9.95 -6.48
C ASP A 12 3.92 9.32 -7.38
N PRO A 13 2.73 9.94 -7.49
CA PRO A 13 1.70 9.44 -8.39
C PRO A 13 2.25 9.29 -9.81
N PRO A 14 1.93 8.19 -10.52
CA PRO A 14 2.50 7.88 -11.85
C PRO A 14 2.43 9.03 -12.86
N ARG A 15 1.42 9.89 -12.72
CA ARG A 15 1.24 11.11 -13.51
C ARG A 15 2.38 12.13 -13.32
N LEU A 16 2.84 12.35 -12.08
CA LEU A 16 3.95 13.26 -11.77
C LEU A 16 5.28 12.71 -12.31
N ILE A 17 5.54 11.41 -12.11
CA ILE A 17 6.75 10.75 -12.63
C ILE A 17 6.86 10.89 -14.15
N ILE A 18 5.76 10.71 -14.87
CA ILE A 18 5.72 10.85 -16.33
C ILE A 18 5.88 12.30 -16.77
N GLN A 19 5.28 13.25 -16.05
CA GLN A 19 5.41 14.67 -16.35
C GLN A 19 6.86 15.15 -16.19
N GLU A 20 7.53 14.77 -15.11
CA GLU A 20 8.94 15.11 -14.90
C GLU A 20 9.88 14.43 -15.90
N ALA A 21 9.58 13.19 -16.30
CA ALA A 21 10.34 12.52 -17.36
C ALA A 21 10.19 13.26 -18.71
N ARG A 22 9.01 13.81 -19.01
CA ARG A 22 8.75 14.62 -20.20
C ARG A 22 9.48 15.96 -20.18
N LEU A 23 9.56 16.62 -19.02
CA LEU A 23 10.31 17.88 -18.88
C LEU A 23 11.83 17.72 -19.16
N LYS A 24 12.34 16.48 -19.14
CA LYS A 24 13.74 16.14 -19.44
C LYS A 24 13.96 15.72 -20.90
N LEU A 25 12.93 15.73 -21.75
CA LEU A 25 13.02 15.41 -23.18
C LEU A 25 13.11 16.70 -24.02
N SER A 26 13.73 16.62 -25.20
CA SER A 26 13.71 17.71 -26.18
C SER A 26 12.31 17.86 -26.80
N SER A 27 11.99 19.05 -27.33
CA SER A 27 10.69 19.38 -27.90
C SER A 27 10.23 18.39 -28.98
N ASP A 28 11.13 17.97 -29.87
CA ASP A 28 10.82 16.99 -30.92
C ASP A 28 10.54 15.60 -30.38
N ALA A 29 11.27 15.18 -29.33
CA ALA A 29 11.05 13.89 -28.70
C ALA A 29 9.73 13.86 -27.90
N ALA A 30 9.33 14.99 -27.30
CA ALA A 30 8.08 15.09 -26.54
C ALA A 30 6.82 15.01 -27.42
N ALA A 31 6.90 15.48 -28.67
CA ALA A 31 5.79 15.46 -29.63
C ALA A 31 5.42 14.05 -30.10
N VAL A 32 6.38 13.11 -30.11
CA VAL A 32 6.17 11.73 -30.57
C VAL A 32 5.74 10.78 -29.45
N VAL A 33 5.94 11.16 -28.18
CA VAL A 33 5.62 10.32 -27.02
C VAL A 33 4.12 10.43 -26.70
N PRO A 34 3.32 9.37 -26.90
CA PRO A 34 1.89 9.41 -26.63
C PRO A 34 1.62 9.78 -25.17
N GLN A 35 0.48 10.42 -24.89
CA GLN A 35 -0.06 10.64 -23.55
C GLN A 35 -0.46 9.29 -22.92
N CYS A 36 0.52 8.43 -22.65
CA CYS A 36 0.24 7.01 -22.65
C CYS A 36 -0.20 6.53 -21.26
N LEU A 37 -1.48 6.21 -21.15
CA LEU A 37 -2.02 5.37 -20.08
C LEU A 37 -1.22 4.06 -19.93
N ALA A 38 -0.60 3.54 -21.01
CA ALA A 38 0.28 2.39 -20.93
C ALA A 38 1.56 2.68 -20.12
N SER A 39 2.14 3.87 -20.23
CA SER A 39 3.28 4.28 -19.40
C SER A 39 2.87 4.43 -17.93
N GLN A 40 1.65 4.90 -17.64
CA GLN A 40 1.12 4.92 -16.28
C GLN A 40 0.92 3.50 -15.73
N ARG A 41 0.36 2.59 -16.53
CA ARG A 41 0.17 1.19 -16.14
C ARG A 41 1.50 0.46 -15.93
N SER A 42 2.51 0.71 -16.75
CA SER A 42 3.86 0.18 -16.56
C SER A 42 4.48 0.68 -15.26
N VAL A 43 4.42 2.00 -14.99
CA VAL A 43 4.91 2.57 -13.71
C VAL A 43 4.15 1.98 -12.52
N GLN A 44 2.82 1.89 -12.59
CA GLN A 44 2.02 1.25 -11.53
C GLN A 44 2.39 -0.21 -11.32
N ARG A 45 2.63 -0.97 -12.39
CA ARG A 45 2.99 -2.38 -12.30
C ARG A 45 4.38 -2.57 -11.71
N THR A 46 5.35 -1.74 -12.11
CA THR A 46 6.70 -1.76 -11.53
C THR A 46 6.72 -1.32 -10.07
N GLN A 47 5.91 -0.32 -9.68
CA GLN A 47 5.75 0.06 -8.28
C GLN A 47 5.05 -1.05 -7.47
N LYS A 48 4.03 -1.71 -8.05
CA LYS A 48 3.32 -2.82 -7.41
C LYS A 48 4.19 -4.08 -7.25
N ASP A 49 4.95 -4.45 -8.28
CA ASP A 49 5.78 -5.67 -8.27
C ASP A 49 6.97 -5.56 -7.31
N ASN A 50 7.48 -4.35 -7.05
CA ASN A 50 8.64 -4.17 -6.16
C ASN A 50 8.28 -4.05 -4.68
N ASP A 51 7.07 -3.60 -4.33
CA ASP A 51 6.72 -3.24 -2.94
C ASP A 51 5.63 -4.12 -2.31
N ILE A 52 4.96 -4.98 -3.10
CA ILE A 52 3.93 -5.89 -2.61
C ILE A 52 4.55 -7.28 -2.36
N PRO A 53 4.65 -7.73 -1.10
CA PRO A 53 5.13 -9.08 -0.80
C PRO A 53 4.16 -10.13 -1.39
N LYS A 54 4.70 -11.29 -1.75
CA LYS A 54 3.89 -12.44 -2.18
C LYS A 54 2.94 -12.85 -1.04
N GLU A 55 1.77 -13.38 -1.40
CA GLU A 55 0.84 -13.93 -0.41
C GLU A 55 1.55 -15.06 0.37
N PRO A 56 1.63 -14.95 1.71
CA PRO A 56 2.31 -15.94 2.55
C PRO A 56 1.58 -17.29 2.53
N THR A 57 2.33 -18.38 2.60
CA THR A 57 1.75 -19.74 2.67
C THR A 57 1.66 -20.30 4.08
N SER A 58 2.35 -19.67 5.04
CA SER A 58 2.34 -20.04 6.47
C SER A 58 2.48 -18.80 7.35
N PHE A 59 2.05 -18.86 8.61
CA PHE A 59 2.17 -17.73 9.54
C PHE A 59 3.63 -17.35 9.85
N SER A 60 4.54 -18.32 9.81
CA SER A 60 5.98 -18.11 10.04
C SER A 60 6.67 -17.27 8.97
N GLU A 61 6.08 -17.19 7.76
CA GLU A 61 6.60 -16.34 6.67
C GLU A 61 6.17 -14.88 6.84
N ILE A 62 5.20 -14.61 7.71
CA ILE A 62 4.64 -13.27 7.89
C ILE A 62 5.61 -12.47 8.75
N VAL A 63 6.30 -11.54 8.09
CA VAL A 63 7.08 -10.49 8.73
C VAL A 63 6.47 -9.17 8.29
N ILE A 64 5.86 -8.44 9.23
CA ILE A 64 5.23 -7.14 8.96
C ILE A 64 6.27 -6.05 9.21
N PRO A 65 6.86 -5.42 8.17
CA PRO A 65 7.85 -4.37 8.35
C PRO A 65 7.21 -3.13 8.98
N LEU A 66 8.01 -2.31 9.68
CA LEU A 66 7.53 -1.12 10.38
C LEU A 66 6.68 -0.18 9.50
N LYS A 67 7.04 -0.03 8.21
CA LYS A 67 6.28 0.79 7.25
C LYS A 67 4.81 0.36 7.07
N PHE A 68 4.49 -0.90 7.35
CA PHE A 68 3.13 -1.46 7.28
C PHE A 68 2.44 -1.54 8.64
N GLN A 69 3.14 -1.20 9.73
CA GLN A 69 2.57 -1.11 11.07
C GLN A 69 1.99 0.28 11.37
N LEU A 70 2.29 1.25 10.49
CA LEU A 70 1.92 2.66 10.64
C LEU A 70 0.92 3.10 9.56
N THR A 71 0.12 4.12 9.86
CA THR A 71 -0.67 4.85 8.87
C THR A 71 0.23 5.70 7.96
N THR A 72 -0.34 6.26 6.89
CA THR A 72 0.36 7.22 6.02
C THR A 72 0.78 8.51 6.74
N SER A 73 0.20 8.79 7.91
CA SER A 73 0.58 9.91 8.79
C SER A 73 1.50 9.48 9.93
N ASN A 74 2.14 8.30 9.83
CA ASN A 74 3.06 7.74 10.82
C ASN A 74 2.45 7.47 12.21
N GLN A 75 1.15 7.21 12.30
CA GLN A 75 0.50 6.78 13.55
C GLN A 75 0.45 5.26 13.63
N GLN A 76 0.54 4.69 14.84
CA GLN A 76 0.44 3.24 15.03
C GLN A 76 -0.92 2.72 14.55
N PHE A 77 -0.90 1.70 13.70
CA PHE A 77 -2.10 1.08 13.13
C PHE A 77 -2.19 -0.41 13.44
N LEU A 78 -1.08 -1.16 13.39
CA LEU A 78 -1.04 -2.52 13.93
C LEU A 78 -0.94 -2.41 15.46
N LEU A 79 -2.05 -2.58 16.18
CA LEU A 79 -2.07 -2.42 17.64
C LEU A 79 -1.67 -3.68 18.39
N TYR A 80 -1.88 -4.85 17.77
CA TYR A 80 -1.56 -6.12 18.38
C TYR A 80 -1.16 -7.16 17.34
N ASP A 81 -0.13 -7.92 17.69
CA ASP A 81 0.34 -9.10 16.99
C ASP A 81 0.87 -10.07 18.05
N ASN A 82 0.29 -11.27 18.14
CA ASN A 82 0.76 -12.28 19.08
C ASN A 82 1.98 -13.07 18.57
N ASP A 83 2.40 -12.85 17.32
CA ASP A 83 3.52 -13.53 16.66
C ASP A 83 3.46 -15.07 16.72
N ASP A 84 2.24 -15.62 16.76
CA ASP A 84 2.02 -17.06 16.81
C ASP A 84 2.12 -17.69 15.40
N ASN A 85 2.76 -18.85 15.30
CA ASN A 85 3.01 -19.53 14.03
C ASN A 85 1.88 -20.49 13.59
N GLN A 86 0.83 -20.63 14.39
CA GLN A 86 -0.31 -21.52 14.14
C GLN A 86 -1.64 -20.79 14.23
N ASN A 87 -1.80 -19.87 15.19
CA ASN A 87 -3.01 -19.11 15.47
C ASN A 87 -2.68 -17.63 15.63
N ARG A 88 -2.15 -17.02 14.56
CA ARG A 88 -1.76 -15.61 14.58
C ARG A 88 -2.99 -14.72 14.66
N LEU A 89 -3.00 -13.80 15.62
CA LEU A 89 -4.00 -12.76 15.78
C LEU A 89 -3.37 -11.40 15.52
N LEU A 90 -3.90 -10.70 14.51
CA LEU A 90 -3.52 -9.33 14.18
C LEU A 90 -4.69 -8.40 14.45
N ILE A 91 -4.46 -7.31 15.17
CA ILE A 91 -5.46 -6.26 15.38
C ILE A 91 -4.98 -4.98 14.74
N PHE A 92 -5.68 -4.55 13.70
CA PHE A 92 -5.47 -3.28 13.04
C PHE A 92 -6.54 -2.29 13.49
N ALA A 93 -6.10 -1.20 14.11
CA ALA A 93 -6.98 -0.10 14.52
C ALA A 93 -6.16 1.16 14.79
N SER A 94 -6.81 2.33 14.74
CA SER A 94 -6.18 3.58 15.17
C SER A 94 -6.54 3.84 16.62
N ARG A 95 -5.54 4.13 17.47
CA ARG A 95 -5.79 4.39 18.90
C ARG A 95 -6.73 5.58 19.11
N ASP A 96 -6.52 6.68 18.39
CA ASP A 96 -7.40 7.86 18.45
C ASP A 96 -8.86 7.52 18.09
N GLN A 97 -9.08 6.64 17.11
CA GLN A 97 -10.43 6.20 16.73
C GLN A 97 -11.06 5.31 17.79
N LEU A 98 -10.28 4.43 18.43
CA LEU A 98 -10.77 3.61 19.54
C LEU A 98 -11.13 4.47 20.74
N ASP A 99 -10.34 5.51 21.05
CA ASP A 99 -10.63 6.44 22.14
C ASP A 99 -11.91 7.23 21.87
N LEU A 100 -12.12 7.67 20.62
CA LEU A 100 -13.38 8.29 20.19
C LEU A 100 -14.56 7.33 20.34
N LEU A 101 -14.44 6.09 19.87
CA LEU A 101 -15.47 5.07 19.99
C LEU A 101 -15.79 4.75 21.46
N ASN A 102 -14.79 4.71 22.32
CA ASN A 102 -14.96 4.49 23.76
C ASN A 102 -15.84 5.58 24.42
N GLY A 103 -15.86 6.79 23.87
CA GLY A 103 -16.74 7.88 24.32
C GLY A 103 -18.15 7.85 23.73
N CYS A 104 -18.43 7.01 22.74
CA CYS A 104 -19.72 6.92 22.08
C CYS A 104 -20.66 5.93 22.78
N GLU A 105 -21.90 6.34 23.02
CA GLU A 105 -22.94 5.46 23.59
C GLU A 105 -23.40 4.38 22.60
N ILE A 106 -23.38 4.68 21.30
CA ILE A 106 -23.85 3.79 20.23
C ILE A 106 -22.75 3.62 19.20
N TRP A 107 -22.44 2.36 18.88
CA TRP A 107 -21.49 2.00 17.83
C TRP A 107 -22.26 1.56 16.59
N HIS A 108 -22.05 2.28 15.49
CA HIS A 108 -22.56 1.88 14.18
C HIS A 108 -21.42 1.23 13.40
N TRP A 109 -21.59 -0.04 13.07
CA TRP A 109 -20.67 -0.79 12.22
C TRP A 109 -21.45 -1.33 11.03
N ASP A 110 -21.08 -0.87 9.82
CA ASP A 110 -21.56 -1.45 8.57
C ASP A 110 -20.46 -2.38 8.05
N GLY A 111 -20.75 -3.69 8.05
CA GLY A 111 -19.78 -4.74 7.73
C GLY A 111 -19.42 -4.73 6.25
N THR A 112 -18.52 -3.83 5.85
CA THR A 112 -18.02 -3.78 4.47
C THR A 112 -16.64 -4.40 4.42
N PHE A 113 -16.56 -5.71 4.23
CA PHE A 113 -15.27 -6.40 4.13
C PHE A 113 -15.23 -7.35 2.96
N ALA A 114 -14.56 -6.89 1.91
CA ALA A 114 -14.19 -7.70 0.78
C ALA A 114 -12.78 -8.27 1.04
N VAL A 115 -12.76 -9.58 1.28
CA VAL A 115 -11.59 -10.48 1.13
C VAL A 115 -10.53 -10.40 2.24
N ALA A 116 -10.60 -11.32 3.19
CA ALA A 116 -9.48 -11.67 4.07
C ALA A 116 -8.42 -12.48 3.29
N PRO A 117 -7.10 -12.34 3.59
CA PRO A 117 -6.06 -13.21 3.05
C PRO A 117 -6.32 -14.67 3.44
N LYS A 118 -5.85 -15.64 2.64
CA LYS A 118 -6.17 -17.08 2.86
C LYS A 118 -5.82 -17.61 4.26
N LEU A 119 -4.79 -17.05 4.90
CA LEU A 119 -4.35 -17.48 6.23
C LEU A 119 -5.17 -16.88 7.36
N PHE A 120 -6.00 -15.87 7.10
CA PHE A 120 -6.75 -15.19 8.14
C PHE A 120 -8.25 -15.27 7.88
N GLU A 121 -8.99 -15.47 8.94
CA GLU A 121 -10.41 -15.20 8.97
C GLU A 121 -10.61 -13.77 9.47
N GLN A 122 -11.65 -13.12 8.97
CA GLN A 122 -12.02 -11.80 9.43
C GLN A 122 -13.30 -11.88 10.27
N MET A 123 -13.29 -11.17 11.40
CA MET A 123 -14.46 -10.96 12.24
C MET A 123 -15.10 -9.59 12.00
#